data_AF-A0A662T367-F1
#
_entry.id   AF-A0A662T367-F1
#
_cell.length_a   1.000
_cell.length_b   1.000
_cell.length_c   1.000
_cell.angle_alpha   90.00
_cell.angle_beta   90.00
_cell.angle_gamma   90.00
#
_symmetry.space_group_name_H-M   'P 1'
#
loop_
_entity.id
_entity.type
_entity.pdbx_description
1 polymer ?
#
loop_
_entity_poly.entity_id
_entity_poly.type
_entity_poly.pdbx_seq_one_letter_code
_entity_poly.pdbx_strand_id
1 'polypeptide(L)' 'MLSRLKRASEADLLRELRKTCLKEVTQTELRAVLLKLELMDLVVVYRGRNDALVAELTRHGELSFEPGF' A
#
# COMPACT_ATOMS: atom_id res chain seq x y z
N MET A 1 -6.82 -12.54 11.85
CA MET A 1 -5.69 -11.63 12.14
C MET A 1 -5.22 -10.87 10.88
N LEU A 2 -6.12 -10.56 9.93
CA LEU A 2 -5.85 -9.80 8.70
C LEU A 2 -6.64 -8.48 8.62
N SER A 3 -7.53 -8.21 9.57
CA SER A 3 -8.40 -7.03 9.60
C SER A 3 -7.67 -5.70 9.87
N ARG A 4 -6.35 -5.71 10.13
CA ARG A 4 -5.55 -4.49 10.41
C ARG A 4 -4.80 -3.95 9.18
N LEU A 5 -4.76 -4.67 8.07
CA LEU A 5 -4.06 -4.25 6.84
C LEU A 5 -5.01 -3.66 5.77
N LYS A 6 -6.21 -3.22 6.14
CA LYS A 6 -7.09 -2.54 5.19
C LYS A 6 -6.56 -1.16 4.81
N ARG A 7 -5.83 -0.49 5.71
CA ARG A 7 -5.30 0.87 5.49
C ARG A 7 -3.89 1.00 6.07
N ALA A 8 -2.99 1.64 5.35
CA ALA A 8 -1.63 1.89 5.79
C ALA A 8 -1.13 3.26 5.31
N SER A 9 -0.35 3.94 6.15
CA SER A 9 0.34 5.17 5.75
C SER A 9 1.58 4.85 4.91
N GLU A 10 2.04 5.81 4.11
CA GLU A 10 3.31 5.73 3.38
C GLU A 10 4.48 5.35 4.30
N ALA A 11 4.52 5.91 5.51
CA ALA A 11 5.55 5.62 6.50
C ALA A 11 5.48 4.17 7.01
N ASP A 12 4.28 3.65 7.25
CA ASP A 12 4.09 2.26 7.66
C ASP A 12 4.49 1.30 6.55
N LEU A 13 4.10 1.59 5.30
CA LEU A 13 4.45 0.78 4.13
C LEU A 13 5.97 0.72 3.91
N LEU A 14 6.67 1.86 3.98
CA LEU A 14 8.14 1.89 3.88
C LEU A 14 8.80 1.12 5.02
N ARG A 15 8.26 1.25 6.25
CA ARG A 15 8.79 0.52 7.41
C ARG A 15 8.65 -0.98 7.23
N GLU A 16 7.52 -1.47 6.73
CA GLU A 16 7.32 -2.90 6.48
C GLU A 16 8.15 -3.40 5.30
N LEU A 17 8.24 -2.64 4.20
CA LEU A 17 9.10 -2.99 3.06
C LEU A 17 10.58 -3.09 3.46
N ARG A 18 11.06 -2.22 4.35
CA ARG A 18 12.43 -2.32 4.88
C ARG A 18 12.71 -3.60 5.66
N LYS A 19 11.68 -4.26 6.20
CA LYS A 19 11.85 -5.54 6.92
C LYS A 19 11.92 -6.74 5.98
N THR A 20 11.31 -6.63 4.79
CA THR A 20 11.11 -7.77 3.88
C THR A 20 11.94 -7.67 2.61
N CYS A 21 12.33 -6.47 2.18
CA CYS A 21 13.12 -6.24 0.98
C CYS A 21 14.62 -6.26 1.28
N LEU A 22 15.37 -6.98 0.43
CA LEU A 22 16.85 -6.99 0.47
C LEU A 22 17.48 -5.67 -0.02
N LYS A 23 16.70 -4.82 -0.69
CA LYS A 23 17.12 -3.50 -1.20
C LYS A 23 16.25 -2.42 -0.57
N GLU A 24 16.86 -1.27 -0.25
CA GLU A 24 16.12 -0.11 0.23
C GLU A 24 15.15 0.39 -0.85
N VAL A 25 13.87 0.48 -0.49
CA VAL A 25 12.82 1.06 -1.32
C VAL A 25 12.68 2.54 -0.99
N THR A 26 12.75 3.39 -2.01
CA THR A 26 12.59 4.84 -1.86
C THR A 26 11.11 5.25 -1.79
N GLN A 27 10.84 6.44 -1.25
CA GLN A 27 9.50 7.03 -1.26
C GLN A 27 8.94 7.14 -2.69
N THR A 28 9.74 7.57 -3.65
CA THR A 28 9.32 7.72 -5.05
C THR A 28 8.92 6.39 -5.66
N GLU A 29 9.67 5.32 -5.41
CA GLU A 29 9.33 3.97 -5.88
C GLU A 29 8.03 3.47 -5.26
N LEU A 30 7.86 3.64 -3.94
CA LEU A 30 6.61 3.28 -3.27
C LEU A 30 5.41 4.04 -3.86
N ARG A 31 5.54 5.35 -4.07
CA ARG A 31 4.48 6.18 -4.67
C ARG A 31 4.11 5.72 -6.08
N ALA A 32 5.11 5.38 -6.90
CA ALA A 32 4.88 4.84 -8.23
C ALA A 32 4.13 3.49 -8.19
N VAL A 33 4.43 2.63 -7.21
CA VAL A 33 3.69 1.37 -6.99
C VAL A 33 2.26 1.65 -6.54
N LEU A 34 2.06 2.53 -5.56
CA LEU A 34 0.72 2.90 -5.08
C LEU A 34 -0.16 3.46 -6.21
N LEU A 35 0.40 4.32 -7.07
CA LEU A 35 -0.30 4.84 -8.24
C LEU A 35 -0.69 3.72 -9.22
N LYS A 36 0.20 2.75 -9.47
CA LYS A 36 -0.12 1.60 -10.33
C LYS A 36 -1.23 0.75 -9.74
N LEU A 37 -1.19 0.47 -8.43
CA LEU A 37 -2.22 -0.30 -7.75
C LEU A 37 -3.58 0.43 -7.74
N GLU A 38 -3.56 1.76 -7.65
CA GLU A 38 -4.76 2.60 -7.74
C GLU A 38 -5.37 2.58 -9.14
N LEU A 39 -4.54 2.66 -10.20
CA LEU A 39 -5.00 2.52 -11.59
C LEU A 39 -5.60 1.13 -11.89
N MET A 40 -5.21 0.11 -11.12
CA MET A 40 -5.76 -1.24 -11.21
C MET A 40 -7.01 -1.45 -10.32
N ASP A 41 -7.49 -0.40 -9.66
CA ASP A 41 -8.60 -0.46 -8.70
C ASP A 41 -8.36 -1.42 -7.54
N LEU A 42 -7.09 -1.64 -7.15
CA LEU A 42 -6.73 -2.52 -6.03
C LEU A 42 -6.60 -1.75 -4.71
N VAL A 43 -6.25 -0.47 -4.78
CA VAL A 43 -6.17 0.42 -3.63
C VAL A 43 -6.78 1.78 -3.97
N VAL A 44 -7.22 2.50 -2.95
CA VAL A 44 -7.50 3.93 -3.03
C VAL A 44 -6.43 4.68 -2.26
N VAL A 45 -5.86 5.73 -2.86
CA VAL A 45 -4.82 6.55 -2.23
C VAL A 45 -5.39 7.92 -1.87
N TYR A 46 -5.28 8.28 -0.59
CA TYR A 46 -5.71 9.57 -0.10
C TYR A 46 -4.53 10.39 0.40
N ARG A 47 -4.61 11.71 0.27
CA ARG A 47 -3.71 12.63 0.95
C ARG A 47 -4.23 12.92 2.36
N GLY A 48 -3.44 12.53 3.35
CA GLY A 48 -3.67 12.86 4.76
C GLY A 48 -3.15 14.24 5.12
N ARG A 49 -3.08 14.53 6.43
CA ARG A 49 -2.46 15.76 6.95
C ARG A 49 -0.96 15.74 6.67
N ASN A 50 -0.37 16.90 6.37
CA ASN A 50 1.05 17.09 6.03
C ASN A 50 1.51 16.34 4.76
N ASP A 51 0.65 16.22 3.75
CA ASP A 51 0.94 15.54 2.47
C ASP A 51 1.33 14.06 2.59
N ALA A 52 1.08 13.44 3.75
CA ALA A 52 1.31 12.02 3.95
C ALA A 52 0.28 11.19 3.18
N LEU A 53 0.74 10.29 2.31
CA LEU A 53 -0.16 9.39 1.58
C LEU A 53 -0.64 8.26 2.49
N VAL A 54 -1.92 7.90 2.32
CA VAL A 54 -2.55 6.77 2.98
C VAL A 54 -3.18 5.91 1.90
N ALA A 55 -2.82 4.63 1.86
CA ALA A 55 -3.40 3.66 0.94
C ALA A 55 -4.38 2.76 1.68
N GLU A 56 -5.51 2.46 1.05
CA GLU A 56 -6.52 1.53 1.57
C GLU A 56 -6.90 0.53 0.48
N LEU A 57 -7.03 -0.75 0.85
CA LEU A 57 -7.47 -1.78 -0.07
C LEU A 57 -8.92 -1.52 -0.51
N THR A 58 -9.16 -1.64 -1.80
CA THR A 58 -10.53 -1.76 -2.32
C THR A 58 -11.04 -3.17 -2.04
N ARG A 59 -12.35 -3.39 -2.23
CA ARG A 59 -12.91 -4.74 -2.22
C ARG A 59 -12.27 -5.64 -3.27
N HIS A 60 -11.91 -5.09 -4.44
CA HIS A 60 -11.22 -5.82 -5.49
C HIS A 60 -9.79 -6.19 -5.04
N GLY A 61 -9.04 -5.26 -4.47
CA GLY A 61 -7.71 -5.52 -3.92
C GLY A 61 -7.72 -6.58 -2.81
N GLU A 62 -8.71 -6.54 -1.90
CA GLU A 62 -8.86 -7.59 -0.88
C GLU A 62 -8.95 -8.98 -1.51
N LEU A 63 -9.76 -9.15 -2.56
CA LEU A 63 -9.92 -10.43 -3.25
C LEU A 63 -8.68 -10.83 -4.06
N SER A 64 -7.95 -9.86 -4.62
CA SER A 64 -6.74 -10.12 -5.42
C SER A 64 -5.51 -10.51 -4.59
N PHE A 65 -5.49 -10.17 -3.30
CA PHE A 65 -4.36 -10.47 -2.40
C PHE A 65 -4.66 -11.59 -1.39
N GLU A 66 -5.86 -12.16 -1.38
CA GLU A 66 -6.16 -13.35 -0.59
C GLU A 66 -5.45 -14.60 -1.18
N PRO A 67 -4.69 -15.37 -0.38
CA PRO A 67 -4.04 -16.58 -0.86
C PRO A 67 -5.09 -17.67 -1.09
N GLY A 68 -5.46 -17.89 -2.36
CA GLY A 68 -6.50 -18.84 -2.74
C GLY A 68 -7.05 -18.72 -4.17
N PHE A 69 -6.62 -17.71 -4.93
CA PHE A 69 -6.78 -17.61 -6.38
C PHE A 69 -5.43 -17.69 -7.09
#